data_AF-A0A968IC77-F1
#
_entry.id   AF-A0A968IC77-F1
#
_cell.length_a   1.000
_cell.length_b   1.000
_cell.length_c   1.000
_cell.angle_alpha   90.00
_cell.angle_beta   90.00
_cell.angle_gamma   90.00
#
_symmetry.space_group_name_H-M   'P 1'
#
loop_
_entity.id
_entity.type
_entity.pdbx_description
1 polymer ?
#
loop_
_entity_poly.entity_id
_entity_poly.type
_entity_poly.pdbx_seq_one_letter_code
_entity_poly.pdbx_strand_id
1 'polypeptide(L)'
;MSNTSKRGFASMNEEKQREIASKGGKAAHEKGTAHEFTSEEAREAGRKGGETTSKDREFMSEIGREGGKRSHKGNGNGSESNDDNATKGKGTQGDSKEQHAKAGKQSHKNK
;
A
#
# COMPACT_ATOMS: atom_id res chain seq x y z
N MET A 1 14.53 -46.73 -5.91
CA MET A 1 13.73 -45.54 -6.29
C MET A 1 13.36 -44.80 -5.02
N SER A 2 13.86 -43.56 -4.84
CA SER A 2 13.59 -42.78 -3.63
C SER A 2 12.14 -42.30 -3.64
N ASN A 3 11.35 -42.82 -2.70
CA ASN A 3 9.97 -42.43 -2.47
C ASN A 3 9.98 -41.04 -1.82
N THR A 4 9.98 -39.98 -2.64
CA THR A 4 9.87 -38.59 -2.17
C THR A 4 8.43 -38.39 -1.68
N SER A 5 8.13 -38.95 -0.50
CA SER A 5 6.85 -38.75 0.15
C SER A 5 6.64 -37.25 0.37
N LYS A 6 5.38 -36.80 0.23
CA LYS A 6 4.88 -35.43 0.43
C LYS A 6 5.22 -34.90 1.83
N ARG A 7 6.50 -34.66 2.10
CA ARG A 7 7.06 -34.19 3.37
C ARG A 7 7.72 -32.84 3.13
N GLY A 8 7.53 -31.94 4.08
CA GLY A 8 8.11 -30.61 4.05
C GLY A 8 7.07 -29.50 4.07
N PHE A 9 7.55 -28.29 4.26
CA PHE A 9 6.73 -27.09 4.40
C PHE A 9 5.93 -26.76 3.14
N ALA A 10 6.47 -27.09 1.96
CA ALA A 10 5.84 -26.86 0.67
C ALA A 10 4.74 -27.88 0.33
N SER A 11 4.72 -29.04 0.98
CA SER A 11 3.70 -30.07 0.76
C SER A 11 2.54 -30.02 1.76
N MET A 12 2.54 -29.04 2.69
CA MET A 12 1.43 -28.79 3.62
C MET A 12 0.30 -28.01 2.95
N ASN A 13 -0.88 -27.97 3.59
CA ASN A 13 -1.95 -27.04 3.19
C ASN A 13 -1.49 -25.58 3.38
N GLU A 14 -2.01 -24.69 2.54
CA GLU A 14 -1.63 -23.27 2.48
C GLU A 14 -1.95 -22.50 3.77
N GLU A 15 -3.10 -22.76 4.40
CA GLU A 15 -3.49 -22.14 5.67
C GLU A 15 -2.51 -22.50 6.79
N LYS A 16 -2.14 -23.78 6.89
CA LYS A 16 -1.17 -24.28 7.85
C LYS A 16 0.23 -23.72 7.57
N GLN A 17 0.61 -23.61 6.31
CA GLN A 17 1.87 -22.99 5.91
C GLN A 17 1.92 -21.52 6.35
N ARG A 18 0.86 -20.77 6.09
CA ARG A 18 0.72 -19.37 6.48
C ARG A 18 0.73 -19.21 7.99
N GLU A 19 0.03 -20.07 8.72
CA GLU A 19 0.01 -20.05 10.18
C GLU A 19 1.40 -20.29 10.76
N ILE A 20 2.12 -21.30 10.27
CA ILE A 20 3.47 -21.59 10.77
C ILE A 20 4.45 -20.48 10.37
N ALA A 21 4.36 -19.93 9.16
CA ALA A 21 5.17 -18.79 8.74
C ALA A 21 4.90 -17.56 9.62
N SER A 22 3.64 -17.27 9.92
CA SER A 22 3.24 -16.16 10.80
C SER A 22 3.77 -16.35 12.22
N LYS A 23 3.65 -17.56 12.78
CA LYS A 23 4.19 -17.91 14.10
C LYS A 23 5.72 -17.79 14.13
N GLY A 24 6.40 -18.23 13.07
CA GLY A 24 7.86 -18.13 12.93
C GLY A 24 8.34 -16.68 12.93
N GLY A 25 7.67 -15.80 12.18
CA GLY A 25 7.98 -14.37 12.17
C GLY A 25 7.81 -13.73 13.54
N LYS A 26 6.66 -13.96 14.21
CA LYS A 26 6.41 -13.45 15.56
C LYS A 26 7.44 -13.93 16.57
N ALA A 27 7.74 -15.23 16.56
CA ALA A 27 8.72 -15.82 17.46
C ALA A 27 10.14 -15.26 17.22
N ALA A 28 10.52 -14.94 15.98
CA ALA A 28 11.83 -14.37 15.67
C ALA A 28 11.99 -12.95 16.25
N HIS A 29 10.93 -12.14 16.17
CA HIS A 29 10.84 -10.82 16.81
C HIS A 29 10.84 -10.92 18.34
N GLU A 30 9.99 -11.78 18.91
CA GLU A 30 9.93 -12.03 20.36
C GLU A 30 11.28 -12.48 20.94
N LYS A 31 12.05 -13.27 20.17
CA LYS A 31 13.38 -13.76 20.57
C LYS A 31 14.51 -12.77 20.29
N GLY A 32 14.24 -11.61 19.68
CA GLY A 32 15.27 -10.62 19.31
C GLY A 32 16.26 -11.11 18.26
N THR A 33 15.92 -12.17 17.53
CA THR A 33 16.74 -12.69 16.41
C THR A 33 16.43 -12.00 15.09
N ALA A 34 15.25 -11.38 14.99
CA ALA A 34 14.86 -10.57 13.85
C ALA A 34 15.45 -9.16 13.95
N HIS A 35 15.60 -8.51 12.80
CA HIS A 35 15.94 -7.09 12.75
C HIS A 35 14.73 -6.25 13.18
N GLU A 36 14.92 -5.42 14.20
CA GLU A 36 13.91 -4.47 14.66
C GLU A 36 14.06 -3.17 13.88
N PHE A 37 13.11 -2.92 12.98
CA PHE A 37 13.08 -1.67 12.25
C PHE A 37 12.63 -0.55 13.16
N THR A 38 13.48 0.47 13.33
CA THR A 38 13.05 1.70 13.97
C THR A 38 12.06 2.45 13.05
N SER A 39 11.21 3.29 13.63
CA SER A 39 10.27 4.13 12.86
C SER A 39 11.00 5.02 11.83
N GLU A 40 12.21 5.47 12.16
CA GLU A 40 13.04 6.26 11.25
C GLU A 40 13.57 5.42 10.08
N GLU A 41 14.04 4.22 10.36
CA GLU A 41 14.52 3.29 9.34
C GLU A 41 13.41 2.83 8.40
N ALA A 42 12.23 2.53 8.94
CA ALA A 42 11.05 2.21 8.14
C ALA A 42 10.65 3.38 7.23
N ARG A 43 10.75 4.62 7.73
CA ARG A 43 10.49 5.83 6.95
C ARG A 43 11.53 6.04 5.85
N GLU A 44 12.81 5.80 6.14
CA GLU A 44 13.88 5.90 5.15
C GLU A 44 13.75 4.83 4.06
N ALA A 45 13.49 3.59 4.43
CA ALA A 45 13.24 2.50 3.50
C ALA A 45 12.02 2.80 2.60
N GLY A 46 10.93 3.31 3.19
CA GLY A 46 9.76 3.77 2.45
C GLY A 46 10.07 4.91 1.49
N ARG A 47 10.85 5.91 1.93
CA ARG A 47 11.32 7.01 1.08
C ARG A 47 12.13 6.49 -0.10
N LYS A 48 13.12 5.63 0.15
CA LYS A 48 14.01 5.06 -0.90
C LYS A 48 13.24 4.20 -1.89
N GLY A 49 12.29 3.40 -1.41
CA GLY A 49 11.38 2.63 -2.25
C GLY A 49 10.51 3.54 -3.12
N GLY A 50 9.91 4.57 -2.52
CA GLY A 50 9.11 5.58 -3.22
C GLY A 50 9.90 6.38 -4.24
N GLU A 51 11.13 6.80 -3.94
CA GLU A 51 12.02 7.47 -4.89
C GLU A 51 12.33 6.57 -6.11
N THR A 52 12.50 5.27 -5.87
CA THR A 52 12.76 4.30 -6.94
C THR A 52 11.55 4.10 -7.85
N THR A 53 10.36 3.96 -7.27
CA THR A 53 9.12 3.74 -8.03
C THR A 53 8.61 5.03 -8.69
N SER A 54 8.81 6.18 -8.07
CA SER A 54 8.30 7.48 -8.55
C SER A 54 8.96 8.03 -9.82
N LYS A 55 10.00 7.37 -10.36
CA LYS A 55 10.73 7.83 -11.55
C LYS A 55 9.85 7.93 -12.80
N ASP A 56 8.85 7.04 -12.93
CA ASP A 56 7.88 7.07 -14.02
C ASP A 56 6.52 7.57 -13.51
N ARG A 57 6.30 8.88 -13.68
CA ARG A 57 5.07 9.55 -13.22
C ARG A 57 3.84 9.10 -14.00
N GLU A 58 3.98 8.84 -15.30
CA GLU A 58 2.85 8.45 -16.15
C GLU A 58 2.36 7.05 -15.75
N PHE A 59 3.30 6.11 -15.61
CA PHE A 59 3.02 4.76 -15.14
C PHE A 59 2.40 4.73 -13.73
N MET A 60 2.94 5.53 -12.80
CA MET A 60 2.37 5.64 -11.44
C MET A 60 0.96 6.25 -11.43
N SER A 61 0.70 7.20 -12.34
CA SER A 61 -0.62 7.80 -12.50
C SER A 61 -1.62 6.81 -13.07
N GLU A 62 -1.20 5.93 -13.98
CA GLU A 62 -2.01 4.85 -14.52
C GLU A 62 -2.33 3.78 -13.46
N ILE A 63 -1.34 3.32 -12.68
CA ILE A 63 -1.55 2.41 -11.54
C ILE A 63 -2.54 3.02 -10.54
N GLY A 64 -2.36 4.29 -10.18
CA GLY A 64 -3.25 4.99 -9.24
C GLY A 64 -4.68 5.06 -9.76
N ARG A 65 -4.86 5.36 -11.05
CA ARG A 65 -6.16 5.37 -11.72
C ARG A 65 -6.80 3.98 -11.73
N GLU A 66 -6.03 2.93 -12.02
CA GLU A 66 -6.52 1.56 -12.03
C GLU A 66 -6.92 1.09 -10.62
N GLY A 67 -6.12 1.41 -9.60
CA GLY A 67 -6.42 1.13 -8.20
C GLY A 67 -7.71 1.82 -7.73
N GLY A 68 -7.90 3.09 -8.10
CA GLY A 68 -9.12 3.85 -7.77
C GLY A 68 -10.39 3.29 -8.41
N LYS A 69 -10.29 2.79 -9.66
CA LYS A 69 -11.41 2.10 -10.34
C LYS A 69 -11.81 0.81 -9.63
N ARG A 70 -10.83 0.07 -9.07
CA ARG A 70 -11.06 -1.18 -8.34
C ARG A 70 -11.67 -0.95 -6.95
N SER A 71 -11.33 0.16 -6.30
CA SER A 71 -11.88 0.50 -4.97
C SER A 71 -13.31 1.06 -5.02
N HIS A 72 -13.72 1.69 -6.12
CA HIS A 72 -15.06 2.26 -6.29
C HIS A 72 -16.22 1.25 -6.32
N LYS A 73 -15.95 -0.06 -6.36
CA LYS A 73 -17.00 -1.10 -6.37
C LYS A 73 -17.44 -1.52 -4.95
N GLY A 74 -16.80 -0.98 -3.91
CA GLY A 74 -17.11 -1.29 -2.52
C GLY A 74 -17.59 -0.06 -1.75
N ASN A 75 -18.92 0.16 -1.76
CA ASN A 75 -19.65 0.91 -0.75
C ASN A 75 -19.54 2.45 -0.80
N GLY A 76 -20.49 3.09 -1.50
CA GLY A 76 -20.68 4.54 -1.47
C GLY A 76 -21.99 4.94 -2.14
N ASN A 77 -23.04 5.09 -1.33
CA ASN A 77 -24.32 5.64 -1.72
C ASN A 77 -24.13 7.11 -2.18
N GLY A 78 -24.56 7.45 -3.39
CA GLY A 78 -24.85 8.84 -3.82
C GLY A 78 -23.76 9.61 -4.58
N SER A 79 -23.78 9.55 -5.92
CA SER A 79 -24.27 10.65 -6.77
C SER A 79 -24.13 10.28 -8.25
N GLU A 80 -25.26 10.19 -8.95
CA GLU A 80 -25.28 10.22 -10.41
C GLU A 80 -24.73 11.57 -10.88
N SER A 81 -23.54 11.55 -11.47
CA SER A 81 -23.04 12.66 -12.26
C SER A 81 -23.27 12.30 -13.73
N ASN A 82 -24.23 12.99 -14.36
CA ASN A 82 -24.44 12.95 -15.80
C ASN A 82 -23.18 13.51 -16.47
N ASP A 83 -22.44 12.65 -17.18
CA ASP A 83 -21.25 13.05 -17.94
C ASP A 83 -21.67 13.36 -19.38
N ASP A 84 -22.18 14.58 -19.58
CA ASP A 84 -22.43 15.15 -20.90
C ASP A 84 -21.12 15.66 -21.51
N ASN A 85 -20.87 15.17 -22.72
CA ASN A 85 -19.74 15.47 -23.59
C ASN A 85 -19.47 16.97 -23.75
N ALA A 86 -18.37 17.48 -23.19
CA ALA A 86 -17.76 18.73 -23.65
C ALA A 86 -16.29 18.88 -23.23
N THR A 87 -15.41 18.96 -24.23
CA THR A 87 -14.17 19.76 -24.24
C THR A 87 -13.12 19.54 -23.12
N LYS A 88 -12.03 18.88 -23.51
CA LYS A 88 -10.62 19.33 -23.33
C LYS A 88 -10.39 20.32 -22.16
N GLY A 89 -10.33 19.81 -20.94
CA GLY A 89 -10.09 20.64 -19.76
C GLY A 89 -9.66 19.83 -18.54
N LYS A 90 -8.35 19.63 -18.39
CA LYS A 90 -7.65 19.64 -17.09
C LYS A 90 -8.36 18.85 -15.96
N GLY A 91 -8.50 17.54 -16.13
CA GLY A 91 -8.94 16.64 -15.07
C GLY A 91 -7.99 16.75 -13.88
N THR A 92 -8.54 17.20 -12.76
CA THR A 92 -8.02 17.33 -11.39
C THR A 92 -6.77 16.50 -11.10
N GLN A 93 -5.66 17.05 -11.58
CA GLN A 93 -4.33 16.80 -11.13
C GLN A 93 -4.34 17.02 -9.62
N GLY A 94 -4.07 15.94 -8.87
CA GLY A 94 -3.98 15.95 -7.41
C GLY A 94 -3.33 17.23 -6.91
N ASP A 95 -4.01 17.83 -5.93
CA ASP A 95 -3.70 19.12 -5.35
C ASP A 95 -2.20 19.39 -5.31
N SER A 96 -1.79 20.41 -6.06
CA SER A 96 -0.42 20.91 -6.12
C SER A 96 0.25 20.88 -4.74
N LYS A 97 1.55 20.50 -4.66
CA LYS A 97 2.37 20.44 -3.43
C LYS A 97 2.21 21.65 -2.48
N GLU A 98 1.76 22.78 -2.99
CA GLU A 98 1.49 24.02 -2.26
C GLU A 98 0.24 23.96 -1.35
N GLN A 99 -0.77 23.13 -1.68
CA GLN A 99 -1.99 22.99 -0.88
C GLN A 99 -1.84 22.06 0.34
N HIS A 100 -0.96 21.04 0.26
CA HIS A 100 -0.67 20.15 1.40
C HIS A 100 -0.04 20.88 2.60
N ALA A 101 0.74 21.95 2.35
CA ALA A 101 1.39 22.72 3.41
C ALA A 101 0.40 23.51 4.30
N LYS A 102 -0.85 23.72 3.84
CA LYS A 102 -1.87 24.45 4.58
C LYS A 102 -2.65 23.57 5.56
N ALA A 103 -2.79 22.28 5.27
CA ALA A 103 -3.51 21.32 6.13
C ALA A 103 -2.78 20.99 7.45
N GLY A 104 -1.45 21.20 7.52
CA GLY A 104 -0.67 20.97 8.76
C GLY A 104 -0.74 22.11 9.78
N LYS A 105 -1.32 23.27 9.44
CA LYS A 105 -1.23 24.49 10.28
C LYS A 105 -2.41 24.72 11.25
N GLN A 106 -3.44 23.88 11.25
CA GLN A 106 -4.66 24.13 12.06
C GLN A 106 -4.84 23.27 13.32
N SER A 107 -3.93 22.36 13.66
CA SER A 107 -4.17 21.37 14.75
C SER A 107 -3.76 21.80 16.18
N HIS A 108 -3.55 23.09 16.48
CA HIS A 108 -3.19 23.53 17.83
C HIS A 108 -4.06 24.68 18.35
N LYS A 109 -5.39 24.56 18.30
CA LYS A 109 -6.27 25.34 19.17
C LYS A 109 -7.55 24.57 19.50
N ASN A 110 -7.44 23.61 20.41
CA ASN A 110 -8.48 23.39 21.41
C ASN A 110 -7.81 23.56 22.77
N LYS A 111 -8.27 24.57 23.50
CA LYS A 111 -7.90 24.90 24.88
C LYS A 111 -9.12 24.63 25.74
#